data_AF-A0A830D7D4-F1
#
_entry.id   AF-A0A830D7D4-F1
#
_cell.length_a   1.000
_cell.length_b   1.000
_cell.length_c   1.000
_cell.angle_alpha   90.00
_cell.angle_beta   90.00
_cell.angle_gamma   90.00
#
_symmetry.space_group_name_H-M   'P 1'
#
loop_
_entity.id
_entity.type
_entity.pdbx_description
1 polymer ?
#
loop_
_entity_poly.entity_id
_entity_poly.type
_entity_poly.pdbx_seq_one_letter_code
_entity_poly.pdbx_strand_id
1 'polypeptide(L)'
;MLWMRYGKYCGVGYSGCPGEKPCDDLDACCQLHDECVDQHGMANIECHEDCKRCISKIGKSGKVGFSNSCPYDVAVPTLVECMDVSILFSQHDSSKAEL
;
A
#
# COMPACT_ATOMS: atom_id res chain seq x y z
N MET A 1 -0.91 -3.24 14.11
CA MET A 1 0.07 -2.54 13.25
C MET A 1 -0.71 -1.77 12.17
N LEU A 2 -1.32 -0.62 12.48
CA LEU A 2 -2.27 0.07 11.57
C LEU A 2 -1.96 1.57 11.39
N TRP A 3 -0.78 2.03 11.81
CA TRP A 3 -0.45 3.46 11.85
C TRP A 3 0.87 3.82 11.16
N MET A 4 1.37 2.95 10.28
CA MET A 4 2.59 3.29 9.54
C MET A 4 2.26 4.35 8.48
N ARG A 5 3.07 5.41 8.45
CA ARG A 5 3.13 6.36 7.34
C ARG A 5 4.52 6.32 6.75
N TYR A 6 4.60 6.05 5.46
CA TYR A 6 5.83 6.04 4.69
C TYR A 6 5.65 6.93 3.46
N GLY A 7 6.62 7.80 3.22
CA GLY A 7 6.54 8.76 2.11
C GLY A 7 5.30 9.66 2.25
N LYS A 8 4.61 9.89 1.13
CA LYS A 8 3.41 10.73 1.04
C LYS A 8 2.12 9.91 0.89
N TYR A 9 2.22 8.66 0.45
CA TYR A 9 1.08 7.86 0.01
C TYR A 9 0.93 6.54 0.77
N CYS A 10 1.98 6.00 1.40
CA CYS A 10 1.83 4.73 2.11
C CYS A 10 1.25 4.93 3.51
N GLY A 11 -0.04 4.62 3.69
CA GLY A 11 -0.67 4.48 5.00
C GLY A 11 -2.19 4.41 4.94
N VAL A 12 -2.82 3.75 5.91
CA VAL A 12 -4.29 3.64 5.95
C VAL A 12 -4.92 5.01 6.17
N GLY A 13 -5.76 5.44 5.22
CA GLY A 13 -6.40 6.77 5.26
C GLY A 13 -5.40 7.93 5.15
N TYR A 14 -4.23 7.68 4.57
CA TYR A 14 -3.17 8.65 4.39
C TYR A 14 -2.75 8.68 2.92
N SER A 15 -2.90 9.82 2.26
CA SER A 15 -2.55 10.00 0.85
C SER A 15 -1.94 11.38 0.60
N GLY A 16 -1.22 11.51 -0.51
CA GLY A 16 -0.59 12.75 -0.94
C GLY A 16 -1.57 13.75 -1.58
N CYS A 17 -1.13 14.99 -1.75
CA CYS A 17 -1.91 16.00 -2.48
C CYS A 17 -1.80 15.79 -4.00
N PRO A 18 -2.81 16.23 -4.79
CA PRO A 18 -2.73 16.17 -6.25
C PRO A 18 -1.48 16.85 -6.80
N GLY A 19 -0.74 16.13 -7.66
CA GLY A 19 0.47 16.63 -8.30
C GLY A 19 1.76 16.48 -7.48
N GLU A 20 1.68 16.03 -6.22
CA GLU A 20 2.87 15.66 -5.47
C GLU A 20 3.54 14.42 -6.07
N LYS A 21 4.87 14.44 -6.14
CA LYS A 21 5.63 13.26 -6.57
C LYS A 21 5.88 12.32 -5.39
N PRO A 22 5.85 11.00 -5.59
CA PRO A 22 6.18 10.03 -4.56
C PRO A 22 7.65 10.19 -4.15
N CYS A 23 7.95 9.90 -2.88
CA CYS A 23 9.27 10.06 -2.31
C CYS A 23 10.29 9.06 -2.88
N ASP A 24 9.84 7.87 -3.25
CA ASP A 24 10.61 6.82 -3.94
C ASP A 24 9.68 5.80 -4.61
N ASP A 25 10.24 4.69 -5.10
CA ASP A 25 9.46 3.67 -5.80
C ASP A 25 8.51 2.88 -4.87
N LEU A 26 8.81 2.81 -3.57
CA LEU A 26 7.91 2.18 -2.60
C LEU A 26 6.67 3.07 -2.40
N ASP A 27 6.89 4.37 -2.21
CA ASP A 27 5.83 5.37 -2.12
C ASP A 27 5.02 5.47 -3.42
N ALA A 28 5.65 5.26 -4.57
CA ALA A 28 4.96 5.21 -5.87
C ALA A 28 4.01 4.02 -5.99
N CYS A 29 4.34 2.86 -5.41
CA CYS A 29 3.39 1.74 -5.34
C CYS A 29 2.12 2.14 -4.56
N CYS A 30 2.28 2.89 -3.46
CA CYS A 30 1.17 3.34 -2.64
C CYS A 30 0.34 4.43 -3.33
N GLN A 31 0.97 5.34 -4.09
CA GLN A 31 0.24 6.31 -4.90
C GLN A 31 -0.69 5.61 -5.90
N LEU A 32 -0.19 4.61 -6.62
CA LEU A 32 -1.01 3.82 -7.55
C LEU A 32 -2.14 3.07 -6.85
N HIS A 33 -1.88 2.60 -5.63
CA HIS A 33 -2.90 1.95 -4.79
C HIS A 33 -4.00 2.92 -4.39
N ASP A 34 -3.63 4.11 -3.89
CA ASP A 34 -4.56 5.17 -3.51
C ASP A 34 -5.44 5.59 -4.70
N GLU A 35 -4.85 5.80 -5.87
CA GLU A 35 -5.56 6.12 -7.11
C GLU A 35 -6.52 4.98 -7.52
N CYS A 36 -6.11 3.73 -7.36
CA CYS A 36 -6.93 2.56 -7.66
C CYS A 36 -8.15 2.46 -6.73
N VAL A 37 -7.96 2.60 -5.42
CA VAL A 37 -9.06 2.49 -4.45
C VAL A 37 -9.99 3.70 -4.45
N ASP A 38 -9.52 4.89 -4.87
CA ASP A 38 -10.37 6.06 -5.11
C ASP A 38 -11.34 5.79 -6.28
N GLN A 39 -10.87 5.11 -7.33
CA GLN A 39 -11.67 4.80 -8.52
C GLN A 39 -12.57 3.57 -8.35
N HIS A 40 -12.09 2.53 -7.65
CA HIS A 40 -12.73 1.21 -7.60
C HIS A 40 -13.31 0.84 -6.22
N GLY A 41 -13.06 1.65 -5.20
CA GLY A 41 -13.50 1.44 -3.83
C GLY A 41 -12.45 0.78 -2.92
N MET A 42 -12.49 1.15 -1.64
CA MET A 42 -11.52 0.71 -0.61
C MET A 42 -11.42 -0.80 -0.40
N ALA A 43 -12.48 -1.55 -0.72
CA ALA A 43 -12.53 -3.02 -0.59
C ALA A 43 -12.15 -3.76 -1.89
N ASN A 44 -11.63 -3.05 -2.91
CA ASN A 44 -11.24 -3.69 -4.15
C ASN A 44 -9.99 -4.58 -3.95
N ILE A 45 -10.17 -5.90 -4.08
CA ILE A 45 -9.11 -6.89 -3.86
C ILE A 45 -7.98 -6.74 -4.89
N GLU A 46 -8.31 -6.42 -6.15
CA GLU A 46 -7.32 -6.29 -7.23
C GLU A 46 -6.34 -5.15 -6.93
N CYS A 47 -6.82 -4.00 -6.44
CA CYS A 47 -5.98 -2.88 -6.00
C CYS A 47 -4.99 -3.32 -4.91
N HIS A 48 -5.44 -4.08 -3.91
CA HIS A 48 -4.59 -4.55 -2.80
C HIS A 48 -3.56 -5.59 -3.28
N GLU A 49 -3.96 -6.49 -4.17
CA GLU A 49 -3.04 -7.47 -4.74
C GLU A 49 -1.95 -6.84 -5.62
N ASP A 50 -2.31 -5.86 -6.46
CA ASP A 50 -1.36 -5.13 -7.29
C ASP A 50 -0.37 -4.33 -6.44
N CYS A 51 -0.85 -3.66 -5.40
CA CYS A 51 0.00 -2.98 -4.44
C CYS A 51 0.99 -3.95 -3.78
N LYS A 52 0.50 -5.09 -3.28
CA LYS A 52 1.35 -6.17 -2.72
C LYS A 52 2.41 -6.64 -3.70
N ARG A 53 2.05 -6.89 -4.97
CA ARG A 53 2.98 -7.29 -6.03
C ARG A 53 4.03 -6.22 -6.30
N CYS A 54 3.64 -4.95 -6.35
CA CYS A 54 4.53 -3.81 -6.55
C CYS A 54 5.57 -3.73 -5.42
N ILE A 55 5.12 -3.66 -4.17
CA ILE A 55 5.98 -3.57 -2.97
C ILE A 55 6.95 -4.76 -2.91
N SER A 56 6.47 -5.97 -3.20
CA SER A 56 7.30 -7.19 -3.21
C SER A 56 8.42 -7.15 -4.25
N LYS A 57 8.21 -6.48 -5.39
CA LYS A 57 9.26 -6.27 -6.40
C LYS A 57 10.29 -5.26 -5.91
N ILE A 58 9.84 -4.18 -5.25
CA ILE A 58 10.73 -3.18 -4.66
C ILE A 58 11.64 -3.80 -3.60
N GLY A 59 11.10 -4.65 -2.72
CA GLY A 59 11.88 -5.38 -1.72
C GLY A 59 13.01 -6.25 -2.30
N LYS A 60 12.86 -6.71 -3.55
CA LYS A 60 13.87 -7.53 -4.26
C LYS A 60 14.87 -6.70 -5.08
N SER A 61 14.67 -5.38 -5.17
CA SER A 61 15.47 -4.51 -6.04
C SER A 61 16.83 -4.11 -5.45
N GLY A 62 17.05 -4.33 -4.15
CA GLY A 62 18.27 -3.91 -3.46
C GLY A 62 18.37 -2.39 -3.21
N LYS A 63 17.30 -1.63 -3.49
CA LYS A 63 17.21 -0.19 -3.17
C LYS A 63 17.09 0.03 -1.66
N VAL A 64 17.57 1.18 -1.19
CA VAL A 64 17.59 1.55 0.24
C VAL A 64 16.40 2.39 0.69
N GLY A 65 15.65 2.96 -0.27
CA GLY A 65 14.55 3.90 -0.02
C GLY A 65 15.02 5.31 0.32
N PHE A 66 14.06 6.23 0.46
CA PHE A 66 14.37 7.63 0.77
C PHE A 66 14.65 7.92 2.25
N SER A 67 14.18 7.04 3.16
CA SER A 67 14.15 7.28 4.60
C SER A 67 15.15 6.42 5.37
N ASN A 68 15.99 7.07 6.18
CA ASN A 68 16.88 6.39 7.12
C ASN A 68 16.18 6.00 8.44
N SER A 69 15.08 6.68 8.79
CA SER A 69 14.33 6.40 10.02
C SER A 69 13.32 5.27 9.85
N CYS A 70 12.91 4.99 8.62
CA CYS A 70 12.10 3.85 8.24
C CYS A 70 12.73 3.20 7.00
N PRO A 71 13.77 2.38 7.20
CA PRO A 71 14.43 1.69 6.09
C PRO A 71 13.52 0.62 5.45
N TYR A 72 13.84 0.20 4.23
CA TYR A 72 13.04 -0.78 3.47
C TYR A 72 12.88 -2.13 4.16
N ASP A 73 13.87 -2.59 4.93
CA ASP A 73 13.80 -3.83 5.73
C ASP A 73 12.70 -3.79 6.80
N VAL A 74 12.24 -2.60 7.19
CA VAL A 74 11.08 -2.40 8.08
C VAL A 74 9.82 -2.07 7.26
N ALA A 75 9.92 -1.14 6.32
CA ALA A 75 8.77 -0.62 5.59
C ALA A 75 8.13 -1.66 4.66
N VAL A 76 8.94 -2.37 3.86
CA VAL A 76 8.47 -3.34 2.87
C VAL A 76 7.69 -4.49 3.51
N PRO A 77 8.21 -5.25 4.50
CA PRO A 77 7.45 -6.36 5.07
C PRO A 77 6.19 -5.90 5.78
N THR A 78 6.23 -4.75 6.45
CA THR A 78 5.06 -4.20 7.15
C THR A 78 3.95 -3.79 6.17
N LEU A 79 4.30 -3.18 5.02
CA LEU A 79 3.33 -2.82 3.99
C LEU A 79 2.78 -4.06 3.27
N VAL A 80 3.60 -5.10 3.04
CA VAL A 80 3.12 -6.38 2.49
C VAL A 80 2.11 -7.03 3.44
N GLU A 81 2.39 -7.09 4.75
CA GLU A 81 1.47 -7.60 5.76
C GLU A 81 0.17 -6.78 5.80
N CYS A 82 0.26 -5.45 5.69
CA CYS A 82 -0.90 -4.58 5.61
C CYS A 82 -1.80 -4.94 4.42
N MET A 83 -1.21 -5.20 3.24
CA MET A 83 -1.98 -5.62 2.06
C MET A 83 -2.61 -7.00 2.24
N ASP A 84 -1.91 -7.96 2.86
CA ASP A 84 -2.47 -9.29 3.16
C ASP A 84 -3.70 -9.20 4.07
N VAL A 85 -3.63 -8.37 5.10
CA VAL A 85 -4.74 -8.12 6.01
C VAL A 85 -5.89 -7.40 5.28
N SER A 86 -5.61 -6.42 4.43
CA SER A 86 -6.63 -5.73 3.62
C SER A 86 -7.34 -6.67 2.63
N ILE A 87 -6.62 -7.58 1.98
CA ILE A 87 -7.20 -8.60 1.10
C ILE A 87 -8.14 -9.51 1.89
N LEU A 88 -7.70 -10.01 3.05
CA LEU A 88 -8.52 -10.85 3.91
C LEU A 88 -9.81 -10.14 4.36
N PHE A 89 -9.72 -8.88 4.77
CA PHE A 89 -10.89 -8.10 5.15
C PHE A 89 -11.84 -7.85 3.98
N SER A 90 -11.31 -7.54 2.79
CA SER A 90 -12.10 -7.31 1.58
C SER A 90 -12.88 -8.55 1.14
N GLN A 91 -12.29 -9.74 1.29
CA GLN A 91 -12.98 -11.02 1.07
C GLN A 91 -14.12 -11.24 2.07
N HIS A 92 -13.95 -10.82 3.34
CA HIS A 92 -14.96 -11.00 4.38
C HIS A 92 -16.11 -9.98 4.30
N ASP A 93 -15.84 -8.78 3.79
CA ASP A 93 -16.88 -7.76 3.53
C ASP A 93 -17.78 -8.17 2.35
N SER A 94 -17.21 -8.79 1.32
CA SER A 94 -17.95 -9.37 0.19
C SER A 94 -18.97 -10.43 0.63
N SER A 95 -18.66 -11.20 1.69
CA SER A 95 -19.57 -12.21 2.26
C SER A 95 -20.78 -11.63 2.99
N LYS A 96 -20.80 -10.33 3.32
CA LYS A 96 -21.96 -9.65 3.91
C LYS A 96 -22.93 -9.08 2.87
N ALA A 97 -22.53 -9.02 1.60
CA ALA A 97 -23.40 -8.55 0.51
C ALA A 97 -24.32 -9.65 -0.04
N GLU A 98 -24.12 -10.92 0.35
CA GLU A 98 -24.91 -12.08 -0.12
C GLU A 98 -25.75 -12.76 1.00
N LEU A 99 -26.27 -12.00 1.98
CA LEU A 99 -27.27 -12.49 2.95
C LEU A 99 -28.47 -11.55 3.12
#